data_AF-A0A925ZL76-F1
#
_entry.id   AF-A0A925ZL76-F1
#
_cell.length_a   1.000
_cell.length_b   1.000
_cell.length_c   1.000
_cell.angle_alpha   90.00
_cell.angle_beta   90.00
_cell.angle_gamma   90.00
#
_symmetry.space_group_name_H-M   'P 1'
#
loop_
_entity.id
_entity.type
_entity.pdbx_description
1 polymer ?
#
loop_
_entity_poly.entity_id
_entity_poly.type
_entity_poly.pdbx_seq_one_letter_code
_entity_poly.pdbx_strand_id
1 'polypeptide(L)'
;MSDPRAVSAGGSQSTYEQQALQRLAQLCHANGFDEELSNIADCFHELTAQWGSRTVGYASNLWRSDVADDHSPYEFSVVFGGRAPELRMLIEAQGEPPNLQNNWRAALALSQHISATYGVELERHDRIADLFEPGPNAHLALWHAVAFVRGQAPQFKVYFDAQAQGRWRAPGLVEEALCRLGFVRAWPAIQRIGGRGLTLDELKYLSLDLTGSDEGRVKVYWRHHGATAPELGRLMGPHGMEAPEVSDFCRRLGGFDGPYAARPVFSCTTLLDRKDPKPHATTIYMPIAAYAASDAVAVARIGGYLEEHGLDAQRYRATIEDYAERSLTSTSCMQSYVSLQQRRGRRQVTVYFSPEAHQVQPARAPIVVSSKLPALEPAEQIVARYEHDVLLADHPFLRRLAREPVNLGHLWLIMANFWEAIVHDFPARLAHVIARVDDDRVRSIVAKQLNDELGEGDFTKAHKPMFRRLLDALAPHRIEGDPAVLLAPGREFGRRISEHLFALEAEEAIGALMMIEVYGKQTDQQLGHEFRRQQTVGGDATEWLRLHEILEVDHADDSLRLARLLPAPGKGVDSDRRLAAAWRGAEGVVAASMNYFAGLYEVCFA
;
A
#
# COMPACT_ATOMS: atom_id res chain seq x y z
N MET A 1 -59.04 -9.89 12.59
CA MET A 1 -58.51 -9.96 11.22
C MET A 1 -57.01 -10.15 11.34
N SER A 2 -56.60 -11.39 11.15
CA SER A 2 -55.25 -11.93 11.25
C SER A 2 -54.47 -11.56 10.00
N ASP A 3 -53.27 -11.01 10.16
CA ASP A 3 -52.30 -10.79 9.10
C ASP A 3 -51.57 -12.11 8.78
N PRO A 4 -51.77 -12.71 7.60
CA PRO A 4 -51.19 -13.99 7.25
C PRO A 4 -49.93 -13.76 6.41
N ARG A 5 -48.79 -13.53 7.09
CA ARG A 5 -47.44 -13.80 6.56
C ARG A 5 -46.36 -13.82 7.65
N ALA A 6 -46.70 -14.45 8.79
CA ALA A 6 -45.71 -15.08 9.64
C ALA A 6 -45.73 -16.59 9.34
N VAL A 7 -45.03 -17.01 8.30
CA VAL A 7 -44.70 -18.43 8.12
C VAL A 7 -43.42 -18.66 8.89
N SER A 8 -43.55 -19.37 10.01
CA SER A 8 -42.46 -19.94 10.78
C SER A 8 -41.61 -20.86 9.90
N ALA A 9 -40.32 -20.54 9.75
CA ALA A 9 -39.30 -21.52 9.44
C ALA A 9 -38.43 -21.68 10.69
N GLY A 10 -38.80 -22.61 11.57
CA GLY A 10 -37.92 -23.13 12.61
C GLY A 10 -36.84 -24.02 11.99
N GLY A 11 -36.02 -23.46 11.11
CA GLY A 11 -34.76 -24.07 10.69
C GLY A 11 -33.75 -23.83 11.80
N SER A 12 -33.13 -24.89 12.31
CA SER A 12 -31.95 -24.80 13.17
C SER A 12 -30.98 -23.79 12.57
N GLN A 13 -30.80 -22.62 13.21
CA GLN A 13 -29.84 -21.64 12.72
C GLN A 13 -28.44 -22.25 12.88
N SER A 14 -27.75 -22.50 11.76
CA SER A 14 -26.43 -23.12 11.76
C SER A 14 -25.39 -22.20 12.39
N THR A 15 -24.40 -22.78 13.06
CA THR A 15 -23.21 -22.05 13.52
C THR A 15 -22.23 -21.82 12.37
N TYR A 16 -21.29 -20.89 12.54
CA TYR A 16 -20.21 -20.71 11.55
C TYR A 16 -19.40 -21.99 11.36
N GLU A 17 -19.13 -22.70 12.45
CA GLU A 17 -18.40 -23.95 12.43
C GLU A 17 -19.13 -25.04 11.63
N GLN A 18 -20.44 -25.21 11.85
CA GLN A 18 -21.22 -26.20 11.10
C GLN A 18 -21.19 -25.93 9.59
N GLN A 19 -21.35 -24.66 9.18
CA GLN A 19 -21.28 -24.29 7.77
C GLN A 19 -19.87 -24.48 7.20
N ALA A 20 -18.84 -24.05 7.93
CA ALA A 20 -17.46 -24.19 7.49
C ALA A 20 -17.06 -25.66 7.31
N LEU A 21 -17.41 -26.54 8.24
CA LEU A 21 -17.09 -27.96 8.18
C LEU A 21 -17.78 -28.66 7.00
N GLN A 22 -19.04 -28.29 6.68
CA GLN A 22 -19.72 -28.75 5.47
C GLN A 22 -18.96 -28.35 4.20
N ARG A 23 -18.57 -27.08 4.10
CA ARG A 23 -17.79 -26.55 2.96
C ARG A 23 -16.40 -27.19 2.86
N LEU A 24 -15.72 -27.40 3.98
CA LEU A 24 -14.41 -28.06 4.02
C LEU A 24 -14.48 -29.51 3.58
N ALA A 25 -15.53 -30.25 3.95
CA ALA A 25 -15.72 -31.62 3.50
C ALA A 25 -15.85 -31.70 1.96
N GLN A 26 -16.61 -30.79 1.34
CA GLN A 26 -16.73 -30.67 -0.12
C GLN A 26 -15.37 -30.39 -0.79
N LEU A 27 -14.63 -29.39 -0.27
CA LEU A 27 -13.31 -29.04 -0.81
C LEU A 27 -12.29 -30.17 -0.62
N CYS A 28 -12.31 -30.85 0.53
CA CYS A 28 -11.41 -31.96 0.81
C CYS A 28 -11.68 -33.10 -0.16
N HIS A 29 -12.93 -33.51 -0.33
CA HIS A 29 -13.31 -34.58 -1.25
C HIS A 29 -12.84 -34.32 -2.68
N ALA A 30 -13.20 -33.16 -3.24
CA ALA A 30 -12.85 -32.79 -4.61
C ALA A 30 -11.34 -32.69 -4.88
N ASN A 31 -10.55 -32.47 -3.83
CA ASN A 31 -9.09 -32.33 -3.90
C ASN A 31 -8.35 -33.52 -3.25
N GLY A 32 -9.10 -34.58 -2.92
CA GLY A 32 -8.71 -35.86 -2.33
C GLY A 32 -8.03 -35.79 -0.96
N PHE A 33 -8.35 -34.79 -0.15
CA PHE A 33 -7.94 -34.71 1.26
C PHE A 33 -8.88 -35.52 2.19
N ASP A 34 -9.53 -36.58 1.70
CA ASP A 34 -10.49 -37.38 2.49
C ASP A 34 -9.83 -38.00 3.73
N GLU A 35 -8.56 -38.43 3.62
CA GLU A 35 -7.80 -39.00 4.75
C GLU A 35 -7.39 -37.93 5.77
N GLU A 36 -7.19 -36.69 5.35
CA GLU A 36 -6.83 -35.56 6.21
C GLU A 36 -8.03 -34.78 6.77
N LEU A 37 -9.27 -35.10 6.33
CA LEU A 37 -10.47 -34.33 6.67
C LEU A 37 -10.65 -34.15 8.18
N SER A 38 -10.44 -35.20 8.99
CA SER A 38 -10.55 -35.10 10.46
C SER A 38 -9.57 -34.08 11.02
N ASN A 39 -8.30 -34.14 10.60
CA ASN A 39 -7.27 -33.22 11.10
C ASN A 39 -7.52 -31.77 10.65
N ILE A 40 -8.05 -31.58 9.45
CA ILE A 40 -8.43 -30.27 8.92
C ILE A 40 -9.62 -29.70 9.70
N ALA A 41 -10.63 -30.52 9.97
CA ALA A 41 -11.79 -30.16 10.78
C ALA A 41 -11.42 -29.80 12.21
N ASP A 42 -10.58 -30.62 12.86
CA ASP A 42 -10.06 -30.35 14.21
C ASP A 42 -9.26 -29.05 14.22
N CYS A 43 -8.41 -28.82 13.22
CA CYS A 43 -7.69 -27.55 13.09
C CYS A 43 -8.65 -26.35 12.94
N PHE A 44 -9.73 -26.48 12.16
CA PHE A 44 -10.74 -25.42 12.06
C PHE A 44 -11.43 -25.16 13.40
N HIS A 45 -11.82 -26.23 14.11
CA HIS A 45 -12.40 -26.13 15.45
C HIS A 45 -11.48 -25.34 16.38
N GLU A 46 -10.20 -25.72 16.46
CA GLU A 46 -9.20 -25.06 17.31
C GLU A 46 -9.01 -23.58 16.95
N LEU A 47 -8.92 -23.26 15.66
CA LEU A 47 -8.74 -21.88 15.19
C LEU A 47 -9.97 -20.98 15.42
N THR A 48 -11.14 -21.59 15.61
CA THR A 48 -12.40 -20.88 15.78
C THR A 48 -13.06 -21.09 17.15
N ALA A 49 -12.41 -21.81 18.08
CA ALA A 49 -13.02 -22.27 19.34
C ALA A 49 -13.73 -21.17 20.16
N GLN A 50 -13.25 -19.93 20.09
CA GLN A 50 -13.82 -18.79 20.81
C GLN A 50 -15.15 -18.28 20.22
N TRP A 51 -15.45 -18.59 18.96
CA TRP A 51 -16.57 -17.96 18.23
C TRP A 51 -17.26 -18.84 17.19
N GLY A 52 -16.70 -19.98 16.77
CA GLY A 52 -17.23 -20.85 15.71
C GLY A 52 -18.60 -21.43 16.03
N SER A 53 -18.89 -21.64 17.32
CA SER A 53 -20.20 -22.09 17.83
C SER A 53 -21.27 -21.00 17.82
N ARG A 54 -20.93 -19.74 17.52
CA ARG A 54 -21.91 -18.66 17.36
C ARG A 54 -22.76 -18.92 16.13
N THR A 55 -24.05 -18.63 16.25
CA THR A 55 -24.97 -18.67 15.13
C THR A 55 -24.56 -17.70 14.04
N VAL A 56 -24.68 -18.12 12.78
CA VAL A 56 -24.40 -17.26 11.63
C VAL A 56 -25.29 -16.02 11.68
N GLY A 57 -24.67 -14.86 11.46
CA GLY A 57 -25.35 -13.57 11.55
C GLY A 57 -25.33 -12.94 12.95
N TYR A 58 -24.84 -13.63 13.99
CA TYR A 58 -24.69 -13.09 15.35
C TYR A 58 -23.97 -11.73 15.37
N ALA A 59 -22.85 -11.64 14.64
CA ALA A 59 -21.98 -10.47 14.62
C ALA A 59 -22.26 -9.49 13.48
N SER A 60 -23.21 -9.77 12.57
CA SER A 60 -23.30 -9.08 11.26
C SER A 60 -23.57 -7.58 11.36
N ASN A 61 -24.13 -7.11 12.48
CA ASN A 61 -24.36 -5.69 12.77
C ASN A 61 -23.28 -5.07 13.68
N LEU A 62 -22.41 -5.88 14.28
CA LEU A 62 -21.36 -5.44 15.22
C LEU A 62 -20.01 -5.32 14.53
N TRP A 63 -19.69 -6.29 13.69
CA TRP A 63 -18.42 -6.36 12.98
C TRP A 63 -18.63 -6.96 11.58
N ARG A 64 -17.95 -6.37 10.60
CA ARG A 64 -17.96 -6.82 9.21
C ARG A 64 -16.54 -7.19 8.84
N SER A 65 -16.24 -8.49 8.90
CA SER A 65 -14.93 -9.01 8.48
C SER A 65 -14.61 -8.59 7.05
N ASP A 66 -13.34 -8.23 6.78
CA ASP A 66 -12.81 -7.97 5.44
C ASP A 66 -12.21 -9.26 4.80
N VAL A 67 -12.32 -10.42 5.48
CA VAL A 67 -11.79 -11.72 4.99
C VAL A 67 -12.51 -12.18 3.73
N ALA A 68 -13.85 -12.10 3.72
CA ALA A 68 -14.68 -12.52 2.60
C ALA A 68 -15.68 -11.42 2.22
N ASP A 69 -16.10 -11.40 0.96
CA ASP A 69 -16.98 -10.35 0.40
C ASP A 69 -18.37 -10.28 1.04
N ASP A 70 -18.84 -11.39 1.63
CA ASP A 70 -20.10 -11.45 2.37
C ASP A 70 -19.92 -11.14 3.87
N HIS A 71 -18.72 -10.72 4.27
CA HIS A 71 -18.29 -10.46 5.64
C HIS A 71 -18.17 -11.70 6.54
N SER A 72 -18.06 -12.89 5.95
CA SER A 72 -17.72 -14.09 6.73
C SER A 72 -16.33 -13.93 7.37
N PRO A 73 -16.12 -14.39 8.61
CA PRO A 73 -14.83 -14.30 9.30
C PRO A 73 -13.82 -15.36 8.85
N TYR A 74 -14.07 -16.05 7.73
CA TYR A 74 -13.16 -17.03 7.13
C TYR A 74 -13.32 -17.12 5.61
N GLU A 75 -12.28 -17.57 4.92
CA GLU A 75 -12.24 -17.84 3.48
C GLU A 75 -11.40 -19.09 3.21
N PHE A 76 -11.74 -19.86 2.16
CA PHE A 76 -10.96 -21.03 1.74
C PHE A 76 -10.18 -20.74 0.46
N SER A 77 -9.10 -21.48 0.20
CA SER A 77 -8.47 -21.45 -1.12
C SER A 77 -7.80 -22.75 -1.51
N VAL A 78 -7.81 -23.06 -2.80
CA VAL A 78 -7.22 -24.27 -3.38
C VAL A 78 -6.18 -23.89 -4.42
N VAL A 79 -5.07 -24.62 -4.38
CA VAL A 79 -3.92 -24.39 -5.24
C VAL A 79 -3.89 -25.39 -6.40
N PHE A 80 -3.88 -24.87 -7.62
CA PHE A 80 -3.76 -25.59 -8.88
C PHE A 80 -2.35 -25.40 -9.47
N GLY A 81 -1.67 -26.53 -9.70
CA GLY A 81 -0.24 -26.56 -10.03
C GLY A 81 0.66 -26.74 -8.79
N GLY A 82 1.96 -26.81 -9.00
CA GLY A 82 2.92 -27.20 -7.95
C GLY A 82 3.16 -28.72 -7.90
N ARG A 83 3.76 -29.20 -6.79
CA ARG A 83 4.13 -30.63 -6.64
C ARG A 83 3.05 -31.49 -6.00
N ALA A 84 2.14 -30.88 -5.25
CA ALA A 84 1.08 -31.56 -4.50
C ALA A 84 -0.14 -30.63 -4.38
N PRO A 85 -1.37 -31.18 -4.23
CA PRO A 85 -2.55 -30.41 -3.85
C PRO A 85 -2.30 -29.65 -2.53
N GLU A 86 -2.81 -28.43 -2.45
CA GLU A 86 -2.74 -27.61 -1.24
C GLU A 86 -4.10 -26.93 -1.03
N LEU A 87 -4.66 -27.11 0.17
CA LEU A 87 -5.88 -26.48 0.66
C LEU A 87 -5.51 -25.48 1.76
N ARG A 88 -6.13 -24.31 1.78
CA ARG A 88 -5.86 -23.28 2.79
C ARG A 88 -7.14 -22.71 3.38
N MET A 89 -7.02 -22.19 4.59
CA MET A 89 -8.06 -21.42 5.27
C MET A 89 -7.44 -20.10 5.74
N LEU A 90 -8.18 -19.00 5.62
CA LEU A 90 -7.88 -17.69 6.20
C LEU A 90 -8.98 -17.38 7.20
N ILE A 91 -8.63 -16.92 8.40
CA ILE A 91 -9.52 -16.78 9.55
C ILE A 91 -9.26 -15.45 10.27
N GLU A 92 -10.33 -14.76 10.65
CA GLU A 92 -10.29 -13.63 11.58
C GLU A 92 -10.83 -14.04 12.95
N ALA A 93 -9.98 -14.01 13.97
CA ALA A 93 -10.42 -14.22 15.35
C ALA A 93 -11.42 -13.13 15.79
N GLN A 94 -12.57 -13.56 16.31
CA GLN A 94 -13.65 -12.67 16.75
C GLN A 94 -13.67 -12.56 18.29
N GLY A 95 -13.47 -11.35 18.82
CA GLY A 95 -13.63 -11.06 20.23
C GLY A 95 -15.10 -11.03 20.70
N GLU A 96 -15.34 -10.62 21.95
CA GLU A 96 -16.68 -10.51 22.55
C GLU A 96 -16.88 -9.17 23.29
N PRO A 97 -17.82 -8.31 22.85
CA PRO A 97 -18.43 -8.33 21.51
C PRO A 97 -17.35 -8.11 20.44
N PRO A 98 -17.58 -8.55 19.19
CA PRO A 98 -16.60 -8.36 18.12
C PRO A 98 -16.48 -6.88 17.78
N ASN A 99 -15.24 -6.39 17.82
CA ASN A 99 -14.82 -5.06 17.40
C ASN A 99 -13.30 -5.09 17.20
N LEU A 100 -12.74 -4.07 16.57
CA LEU A 100 -11.32 -4.02 16.21
C LEU A 100 -10.37 -4.37 17.39
N GLN A 101 -10.55 -3.74 18.56
CA GLN A 101 -9.67 -3.97 19.71
C GLN A 101 -9.87 -5.36 20.33
N ASN A 102 -11.11 -5.83 20.43
CA ASN A 102 -11.40 -7.15 20.98
C ASN A 102 -10.93 -8.26 20.03
N ASN A 103 -11.06 -8.07 18.72
CA ASN A 103 -10.55 -8.97 17.69
C ASN A 103 -9.02 -8.99 17.69
N TRP A 104 -8.35 -7.86 17.92
CA TRP A 104 -6.89 -7.82 18.11
C TRP A 104 -6.44 -8.68 19.30
N ARG A 105 -7.08 -8.52 20.46
CA ARG A 105 -6.78 -9.36 21.64
C ARG A 105 -7.07 -10.84 21.38
N ALA A 106 -8.18 -11.15 20.73
CA ALA A 106 -8.53 -12.52 20.36
C ALA A 106 -7.51 -13.13 19.40
N ALA A 107 -7.02 -12.35 18.42
CA ALA A 107 -6.02 -12.78 17.47
C ALA A 107 -4.65 -13.01 18.11
N LEU A 108 -4.22 -12.17 19.06
CA LEU A 108 -2.98 -12.40 19.82
C LEU A 108 -3.09 -13.67 20.69
N ALA A 109 -4.23 -13.88 21.34
CA ALA A 109 -4.49 -15.11 22.09
C ALA A 109 -4.48 -16.34 21.18
N LEU A 110 -5.05 -16.23 19.97
CA LEU A 110 -5.02 -17.28 18.96
C LEU A 110 -3.59 -17.59 18.49
N SER A 111 -2.74 -16.58 18.28
CA SER A 111 -1.31 -16.80 17.96
C SER A 111 -0.62 -17.65 19.04
N GLN A 112 -0.85 -17.34 20.32
CA GLN A 112 -0.31 -18.11 21.45
C GLN A 112 -0.87 -19.53 21.51
N HIS A 113 -2.17 -19.71 21.23
CA HIS A 113 -2.80 -21.03 21.15
C HIS A 113 -2.17 -21.89 20.04
N ILE A 114 -1.99 -21.32 18.84
CA ILE A 114 -1.36 -22.04 17.72
C ILE A 114 0.08 -22.44 18.08
N SER A 115 0.84 -21.57 18.76
CA SER A 115 2.18 -21.89 19.24
C SER A 115 2.18 -23.05 20.23
N ALA A 116 1.29 -23.04 21.22
CA ALA A 116 1.19 -24.11 22.20
C ALA A 116 0.73 -25.46 21.60
N THR A 117 -0.20 -25.43 20.65
CA THR A 117 -0.82 -26.63 20.07
C THR A 117 0.01 -27.25 18.95
N TYR A 118 0.62 -26.43 18.09
CA TYR A 118 1.33 -26.90 16.88
C TYR A 118 2.85 -26.68 16.95
N GLY A 119 3.36 -26.09 18.03
CA GLY A 119 4.79 -25.86 18.22
C GLY A 119 5.40 -24.83 17.27
N VAL A 120 4.58 -23.89 16.75
CA VAL A 120 5.09 -22.80 15.90
C VAL A 120 5.78 -21.72 16.73
N GLU A 121 6.73 -21.02 16.12
CA GLU A 121 7.47 -19.93 16.76
C GLU A 121 6.83 -18.56 16.49
N LEU A 122 6.79 -17.72 17.54
CA LEU A 122 6.21 -16.38 17.48
C LEU A 122 7.24 -15.25 17.58
N GLU A 123 8.55 -15.54 17.66
CA GLU A 123 9.57 -14.51 17.88
C GLU A 123 9.49 -13.37 16.85
N ARG A 124 9.30 -13.71 15.57
CA ARG A 124 9.17 -12.73 14.48
C ARG A 124 7.85 -11.98 14.51
N HIS A 125 6.78 -12.64 14.93
CA HIS A 125 5.47 -12.03 15.15
C HIS A 125 5.57 -10.99 16.27
N ASP A 126 6.08 -11.39 17.44
CA ASP A 126 6.14 -10.56 18.65
C ASP A 126 7.05 -9.34 18.45
N ARG A 127 8.09 -9.45 17.62
CA ARG A 127 9.02 -8.34 17.34
C ARG A 127 8.39 -7.17 16.58
N ILE A 128 7.29 -7.40 15.86
CA ILE A 128 6.63 -6.38 15.04
C ILE A 128 5.18 -6.11 15.46
N ALA A 129 4.60 -6.92 16.34
CA ALA A 129 3.17 -6.84 16.67
C ALA A 129 2.78 -5.46 17.22
N ASP A 130 3.66 -4.78 17.97
CA ASP A 130 3.44 -3.44 18.50
C ASP A 130 3.25 -2.38 17.40
N LEU A 131 3.92 -2.52 16.25
CA LEU A 131 3.76 -1.62 15.11
C LEU A 131 2.34 -1.69 14.54
N PHE A 132 1.74 -2.88 14.59
CA PHE A 132 0.47 -3.18 13.95
C PHE A 132 -0.71 -3.26 14.92
N GLU A 133 -0.54 -2.80 16.16
CA GLU A 133 -1.68 -2.62 17.06
C GLU A 133 -2.69 -1.65 16.40
N PRO A 134 -3.96 -2.03 16.20
CA PRO A 134 -4.86 -1.23 15.38
C PRO A 134 -5.21 0.13 16.00
N GLY A 135 -4.98 1.21 15.25
CA GLY A 135 -5.48 2.54 15.58
C GLY A 135 -6.97 2.72 15.24
N PRO A 136 -7.58 3.87 15.57
CA PRO A 136 -9.03 4.10 15.44
C PRO A 136 -9.62 3.90 14.04
N ASN A 137 -8.79 4.07 12.99
CA ASN A 137 -9.22 4.00 11.59
C ASN A 137 -8.73 2.73 10.88
N ALA A 138 -8.14 1.77 11.60
CA ALA A 138 -7.72 0.52 10.99
C ALA A 138 -8.94 -0.33 10.60
N HIS A 139 -8.78 -1.12 9.53
CA HIS A 139 -9.86 -1.92 8.98
C HIS A 139 -9.79 -3.38 9.42
N LEU A 140 -8.61 -3.80 9.89
CA LEU A 140 -8.29 -5.18 10.22
C LEU A 140 -7.49 -5.23 11.51
N ALA A 141 -7.73 -6.27 12.32
CA ALA A 141 -6.96 -6.54 13.51
C ALA A 141 -5.69 -7.37 13.17
N LEU A 142 -5.87 -8.67 12.99
CA LEU A 142 -4.83 -9.64 12.61
C LEU A 142 -5.55 -10.91 12.13
N TRP A 143 -5.15 -11.45 10.98
CA TRP A 143 -5.70 -12.70 10.47
C TRP A 143 -4.70 -13.85 10.55
N HIS A 144 -5.22 -15.06 10.68
CA HIS A 144 -4.45 -16.30 10.66
C HIS A 144 -4.79 -17.10 9.41
N ALA A 145 -3.79 -17.63 8.74
CA ALA A 145 -4.00 -18.62 7.70
C ALA A 145 -3.30 -19.93 8.03
N VAL A 146 -3.89 -21.03 7.58
CA VAL A 146 -3.29 -22.35 7.64
C VAL A 146 -3.32 -22.98 6.25
N ALA A 147 -2.22 -23.65 5.89
CA ALA A 147 -2.10 -24.41 4.65
C ALA A 147 -1.87 -25.89 4.95
N PHE A 148 -2.58 -26.75 4.24
CA PHE A 148 -2.49 -28.20 4.31
C PHE A 148 -1.94 -28.76 3.01
N VAL A 149 -0.88 -29.54 3.11
CA VAL A 149 -0.33 -30.36 2.03
C VAL A 149 -0.32 -31.80 2.52
N ARG A 150 -0.76 -32.74 1.69
CA ARG A 150 -0.89 -34.15 2.10
C ARG A 150 0.42 -34.71 2.68
N GLY A 151 0.28 -35.45 3.77
CA GLY A 151 1.41 -36.04 4.51
C GLY A 151 2.35 -35.03 5.17
N GLN A 152 1.99 -33.74 5.24
CA GLN A 152 2.78 -32.70 5.92
C GLN A 152 1.98 -32.11 7.09
N ALA A 153 2.71 -31.59 8.08
CA ALA A 153 2.11 -30.82 9.17
C ALA A 153 1.50 -29.51 8.64
N PRO A 154 0.43 -28.98 9.28
CA PRO A 154 -0.17 -27.71 8.91
C PRO A 154 0.84 -26.56 9.02
N GLN A 155 0.82 -25.66 8.04
CA GLN A 155 1.70 -24.49 8.00
C GLN A 155 0.91 -23.22 8.28
N PHE A 156 1.30 -22.48 9.33
CA PHE A 156 0.57 -21.31 9.79
C PHE A 156 1.20 -19.99 9.33
N LYS A 157 0.35 -18.98 9.15
CA LYS A 157 0.74 -17.62 8.78
C LYS A 157 -0.13 -16.60 9.49
N VAL A 158 0.39 -15.39 9.63
CA VAL A 158 -0.34 -14.23 10.14
C VAL A 158 -0.32 -13.08 9.14
N TYR A 159 -1.40 -12.30 9.07
CA TYR A 159 -1.53 -11.11 8.23
C TYR A 159 -1.84 -9.89 9.08
N PHE A 160 -0.90 -8.95 9.09
CA PHE A 160 -1.06 -7.64 9.73
C PHE A 160 -1.65 -6.62 8.74
N ASP A 161 -2.46 -5.69 9.24
CA ASP A 161 -2.94 -4.54 8.47
C ASP A 161 -1.77 -3.58 8.26
N ALA A 162 -1.30 -3.43 7.02
CA ALA A 162 -0.24 -2.47 6.73
C ALA A 162 -0.66 -1.02 7.11
N GLN A 163 -1.96 -0.77 7.21
CA GLN A 163 -2.58 0.51 7.54
C GLN A 163 -3.08 0.58 8.98
N ALA A 164 -2.59 -0.29 9.88
CA ALA A 164 -2.97 -0.28 11.29
C ALA A 164 -2.86 1.11 11.93
N GLN A 165 -1.91 1.94 11.47
CA GLN A 165 -1.68 3.31 11.94
C GLN A 165 -2.16 4.40 10.95
N GLY A 166 -3.02 4.03 10.00
CA GLY A 166 -3.50 4.88 8.91
C GLY A 166 -2.77 4.64 7.58
N ARG A 167 -3.50 4.76 6.48
CA ARG A 167 -3.03 4.39 5.13
C ARG A 167 -1.73 5.09 4.69
N TRP A 168 -1.57 6.35 5.08
CA TRP A 168 -0.42 7.17 4.65
C TRP A 168 0.85 6.85 5.42
N ARG A 169 0.73 6.24 6.60
CA ARG A 169 1.86 5.77 7.43
C ARG A 169 2.32 4.36 7.05
N ALA A 170 1.55 3.64 6.25
CA ALA A 170 1.84 2.26 5.87
C ALA A 170 3.25 2.05 5.30
N PRO A 171 3.81 2.92 4.42
CA PRO A 171 5.17 2.74 3.92
C PRO A 171 6.22 2.72 5.03
N GLY A 172 6.21 3.71 5.93
CA GLY A 172 7.16 3.79 7.05
C GLY A 172 6.97 2.65 8.05
N LEU A 173 5.73 2.20 8.26
CA LEU A 173 5.40 1.09 9.16
C LEU A 173 5.93 -0.25 8.64
N VAL A 174 5.68 -0.52 7.36
CA VAL A 174 6.18 -1.73 6.68
C VAL A 174 7.70 -1.73 6.61
N GLU A 175 8.31 -0.59 6.28
CA GLU A 175 9.76 -0.47 6.22
C GLU A 175 10.43 -0.69 7.59
N GLU A 176 9.84 -0.20 8.68
CA GLU A 176 10.32 -0.48 10.04
C GLU A 176 10.19 -1.97 10.39
N ALA A 177 9.04 -2.57 10.08
CA ALA A 177 8.82 -4.00 10.30
C ALA A 177 9.86 -4.84 9.53
N LEU A 178 10.16 -4.50 8.27
CA LEU A 178 11.21 -5.16 7.50
C LEU A 178 12.59 -5.03 8.19
N CYS A 179 12.93 -3.86 8.70
CA CYS A 179 14.17 -3.65 9.46
C CYS A 179 14.23 -4.53 10.72
N ARG A 180 13.17 -4.54 11.54
CA ARG A 180 13.08 -5.37 12.77
C ARG A 180 13.19 -6.87 12.45
N LEU A 181 12.68 -7.30 11.29
CA LEU A 181 12.77 -8.68 10.81
C LEU A 181 14.12 -9.05 10.15
N GLY A 182 15.04 -8.07 10.04
CA GLY A 182 16.38 -8.24 9.49
C GLY A 182 16.50 -8.01 7.98
N PHE A 183 15.44 -7.57 7.30
CA PHE A 183 15.41 -7.22 5.88
C PHE A 183 15.77 -5.74 5.64
N VAL A 184 16.84 -5.27 6.28
CA VAL A 184 17.23 -3.84 6.37
C VAL A 184 17.53 -3.15 5.03
N ARG A 185 17.70 -3.92 3.94
CA ARG A 185 17.95 -3.43 2.57
C ARG A 185 16.83 -3.74 1.58
N ALA A 186 15.73 -4.36 2.02
CA ALA A 186 14.68 -4.81 1.11
C ALA A 186 13.75 -3.68 0.65
N TRP A 187 13.59 -2.63 1.47
CA TRP A 187 12.62 -1.56 1.21
C TRP A 187 12.72 -0.93 -0.18
N PRO A 188 13.91 -0.59 -0.72
CA PRO A 188 14.02 -0.06 -2.07
C PRO A 188 13.42 -0.95 -3.16
N ALA A 189 13.52 -2.28 -3.03
CA ALA A 189 12.89 -3.19 -3.98
C ALA A 189 11.37 -3.27 -3.78
N ILE A 190 10.90 -3.19 -2.54
CA ILE A 190 9.48 -3.25 -2.18
C ILE A 190 8.74 -1.98 -2.64
N GLN A 191 9.30 -0.79 -2.43
CA GLN A 191 8.65 0.46 -2.80
C GLN A 191 8.45 0.61 -4.31
N ARG A 192 9.34 0.04 -5.14
CA ARG A 192 9.23 0.11 -6.61
C ARG A 192 8.01 -0.63 -7.15
N ILE A 193 7.48 -1.61 -6.41
CA ILE A 193 6.21 -2.28 -6.74
C ILE A 193 5.04 -1.30 -6.72
N GLY A 194 5.06 -0.32 -5.80
CA GLY A 194 4.09 0.77 -5.70
C GLY A 194 4.47 2.01 -6.51
N GLY A 195 5.18 1.82 -7.63
CA GLY A 195 5.83 2.90 -8.38
C GLY A 195 4.88 3.92 -9.05
N ARG A 196 3.56 3.76 -8.98
CA ARG A 196 2.59 4.73 -9.51
C ARG A 196 2.13 5.75 -8.47
N GLY A 197 2.65 5.67 -7.24
CA GLY A 197 2.40 6.61 -6.15
C GLY A 197 1.34 6.13 -5.16
N LEU A 198 1.37 6.70 -3.95
CA LEU A 198 0.61 6.25 -2.77
C LEU A 198 -0.91 6.31 -2.91
N THR A 199 -1.42 7.06 -3.89
CA THR A 199 -2.86 7.19 -4.19
C THR A 199 -3.37 6.07 -5.09
N LEU A 200 -2.51 5.52 -5.95
CA LEU A 200 -2.85 4.48 -6.93
C LEU A 200 -2.36 3.10 -6.50
N ASP A 201 -1.24 3.04 -5.78
CA ASP A 201 -0.66 1.82 -5.25
C ASP A 201 -0.69 1.87 -3.72
N GLU A 202 -1.59 1.06 -3.15
CA GLU A 202 -1.91 1.05 -1.72
C GLU A 202 -1.28 -0.18 -1.04
N LEU A 203 -0.45 0.03 -0.03
CA LEU A 203 0.01 -1.04 0.85
C LEU A 203 -1.15 -1.56 1.70
N LYS A 204 -1.44 -2.86 1.61
CA LYS A 204 -2.61 -3.43 2.28
C LYS A 204 -2.25 -4.42 3.39
N TYR A 205 -1.30 -5.33 3.16
CA TYR A 205 -0.95 -6.34 4.15
C TYR A 205 0.56 -6.56 4.24
N LEU A 206 1.01 -6.94 5.44
CA LEU A 206 2.27 -7.64 5.66
C LEU A 206 1.96 -9.00 6.29
N SER A 207 2.50 -10.08 5.76
CA SER A 207 2.30 -11.42 6.34
C SER A 207 3.60 -12.15 6.64
N LEU A 208 3.55 -13.00 7.66
CA LEU A 208 4.65 -13.83 8.13
C LEU A 208 4.23 -15.29 8.12
N ASP A 209 5.11 -16.17 7.64
CA ASP A 209 5.02 -17.58 8.00
C ASP A 209 5.43 -17.76 9.48
N LEU A 210 4.61 -18.44 10.28
CA LEU A 210 4.90 -18.76 11.69
C LEU A 210 5.76 -20.02 11.77
N THR A 211 7.05 -19.87 11.51
CA THR A 211 8.04 -20.96 11.58
C THR A 211 9.31 -20.44 12.25
N GLY A 212 9.99 -21.34 12.96
CA GLY A 212 11.28 -21.07 13.58
C GLY A 212 12.49 -21.07 12.67
N SER A 213 12.33 -21.58 11.44
CA SER A 213 13.43 -21.63 10.48
C SER A 213 13.64 -20.28 9.79
N ASP A 214 14.88 -20.03 9.35
CA ASP A 214 15.23 -18.95 8.42
C ASP A 214 14.51 -19.08 7.05
N GLU A 215 13.73 -20.14 6.84
CA GLU A 215 12.90 -20.35 5.65
C GLU A 215 11.54 -19.64 5.72
N GLY A 216 11.17 -19.05 6.87
CA GLY A 216 9.90 -18.35 7.02
C GLY A 216 9.82 -17.10 6.15
N ARG A 217 8.85 -17.04 5.25
CA ARG A 217 8.71 -15.90 4.33
C ARG A 217 8.13 -14.68 5.03
N VAL A 218 8.59 -13.50 4.62
CA VAL A 218 7.86 -12.23 4.81
C VAL A 218 7.20 -11.89 3.49
N LYS A 219 5.94 -11.47 3.50
CA LYS A 219 5.23 -11.08 2.28
C LYS A 219 4.62 -9.70 2.42
N VAL A 220 4.72 -8.88 1.37
CA VAL A 220 4.16 -7.52 1.33
C VAL A 220 3.19 -7.41 0.18
N TYR A 221 1.99 -6.90 0.46
CA TYR A 221 0.85 -6.87 -0.47
C TYR A 221 0.48 -5.44 -0.85
N TRP A 222 0.29 -5.22 -2.14
CA TRP A 222 -0.14 -3.95 -2.72
C TRP A 222 -1.47 -4.13 -3.44
N ARG A 223 -2.34 -3.12 -3.36
CA ARG A 223 -3.51 -2.94 -4.22
C ARG A 223 -3.17 -1.92 -5.30
N HIS A 224 -3.43 -2.26 -6.55
CA HIS A 224 -3.14 -1.42 -7.72
C HIS A 224 -4.45 -0.86 -8.29
N HIS A 225 -4.86 0.30 -7.78
CA HIS A 225 -6.08 0.99 -8.20
C HIS A 225 -5.99 1.43 -9.65
N GLY A 226 -7.07 1.20 -10.41
CA GLY A 226 -7.21 1.64 -11.79
C GLY A 226 -6.15 1.11 -12.76
N ALA A 227 -5.36 0.11 -12.37
CA ALA A 227 -4.29 -0.41 -13.22
C ALA A 227 -4.83 -1.11 -14.46
N THR A 228 -4.11 -1.01 -15.55
CA THR A 228 -4.32 -1.81 -16.76
C THR A 228 -3.43 -3.06 -16.72
N ALA A 229 -3.80 -4.10 -17.47
CA ALA A 229 -3.00 -5.31 -17.62
C ALA A 229 -1.54 -5.02 -18.08
N PRO A 230 -1.30 -4.17 -19.11
CA PRO A 230 0.06 -3.81 -19.51
C PRO A 230 0.85 -3.05 -18.44
N GLU A 231 0.20 -2.19 -17.65
CA GLU A 231 0.86 -1.50 -16.52
C GLU A 231 1.29 -2.48 -15.44
N LEU A 232 0.42 -3.42 -15.06
CA LEU A 232 0.75 -4.48 -14.11
C LEU A 232 1.90 -5.34 -14.62
N GLY A 233 1.92 -5.68 -15.92
CA GLY A 233 3.04 -6.39 -16.54
C GLY A 233 4.36 -5.63 -16.39
N ARG A 234 4.38 -4.33 -16.65
CA ARG A 234 5.58 -3.48 -16.48
C ARG A 234 6.03 -3.38 -15.02
N LEU A 235 5.08 -3.27 -14.08
CA LEU A 235 5.37 -3.20 -12.65
C LEU A 235 5.95 -4.51 -12.10
N MET A 236 5.41 -5.66 -12.51
CA MET A 236 5.84 -6.96 -11.98
C MET A 236 7.10 -7.52 -12.66
N GLY A 237 7.36 -7.12 -13.91
CA GLY A 237 8.47 -7.60 -14.74
C GLY A 237 9.84 -7.61 -14.04
N PRO A 238 10.31 -6.46 -13.52
CA PRO A 238 11.58 -6.37 -12.80
C PRO A 238 11.67 -7.22 -11.52
N HIS A 239 10.55 -7.80 -11.07
CA HIS A 239 10.41 -8.53 -9.81
C HIS A 239 10.09 -10.02 -10.02
N GLY A 240 10.52 -10.58 -11.15
CA GLY A 240 10.59 -12.02 -11.37
C GLY A 240 9.35 -12.65 -12.00
N MET A 241 8.42 -11.85 -12.51
CA MET A 241 7.31 -12.33 -13.35
C MET A 241 7.53 -11.93 -14.81
N GLU A 242 7.01 -12.73 -15.73
CA GLU A 242 7.05 -12.38 -17.15
C GLU A 242 5.94 -11.36 -17.46
N ALA A 243 6.32 -10.16 -17.91
CA ALA A 243 5.36 -9.07 -18.17
C ALA A 243 4.22 -9.46 -19.16
N PRO A 244 4.49 -10.22 -20.26
CA PRO A 244 3.43 -10.70 -21.13
C PRO A 244 2.45 -11.65 -20.44
N GLU A 245 2.94 -12.52 -19.55
CA GLU A 245 2.10 -13.46 -18.80
C GLU A 245 1.18 -12.70 -17.83
N VAL A 246 1.74 -11.76 -17.07
CA VAL A 246 0.95 -10.95 -16.13
C VAL A 246 -0.19 -10.24 -16.86
N SER A 247 0.13 -9.65 -18.02
CA SER A 247 -0.86 -8.96 -18.84
C SER A 247 -1.94 -9.92 -19.34
N ASP A 248 -1.55 -11.11 -19.81
CA ASP A 248 -2.48 -12.12 -20.32
C ASP A 248 -3.40 -12.69 -19.21
N PHE A 249 -2.83 -13.01 -18.05
CA PHE A 249 -3.58 -13.48 -16.88
C PHE A 249 -4.66 -12.47 -16.46
N CYS A 250 -4.28 -11.20 -16.29
CA CYS A 250 -5.22 -10.13 -15.93
C CYS A 250 -6.29 -9.94 -17.00
N ARG A 251 -5.92 -9.92 -18.29
CA ARG A 251 -6.87 -9.75 -19.40
C ARG A 251 -7.88 -10.87 -19.48
N ARG A 252 -7.46 -12.14 -19.37
CA ARG A 252 -8.35 -13.30 -19.48
C ARG A 252 -9.33 -13.40 -18.32
N LEU A 253 -8.86 -13.18 -17.10
CA LEU A 253 -9.72 -13.26 -15.93
C LEU A 253 -10.62 -12.02 -15.77
N GLY A 254 -10.10 -10.83 -16.11
CA GLY A 254 -10.89 -9.59 -16.16
C GLY A 254 -11.89 -9.54 -17.31
N GLY A 255 -11.55 -10.16 -18.44
CA GLY A 255 -12.29 -10.09 -19.70
C GLY A 255 -11.97 -8.87 -20.58
N PHE A 256 -11.00 -8.03 -20.17
CA PHE A 256 -10.53 -6.82 -20.85
C PHE A 256 -9.19 -6.35 -20.24
N ASP A 257 -8.51 -5.40 -20.86
CA ASP A 257 -7.16 -4.92 -20.45
C ASP A 257 -7.16 -3.90 -19.29
N GLY A 258 -8.31 -3.62 -18.67
CA GLY A 258 -8.47 -2.55 -17.68
C GLY A 258 -8.94 -1.22 -18.29
N PRO A 259 -8.92 -0.10 -17.52
CA PRO A 259 -8.46 -0.03 -16.13
C PRO A 259 -9.34 -0.86 -15.19
N TYR A 260 -8.72 -1.58 -14.28
CA TYR A 260 -9.41 -2.38 -13.27
C TYR A 260 -9.91 -1.48 -12.13
N ALA A 261 -11.03 -0.79 -12.38
CA ALA A 261 -11.59 0.22 -11.48
C ALA A 261 -12.62 -0.31 -10.46
N ALA A 262 -13.34 -1.41 -10.77
CA ALA A 262 -14.36 -1.97 -9.89
C ALA A 262 -13.78 -2.51 -8.56
N ARG A 263 -12.64 -3.21 -8.62
CA ARG A 263 -11.88 -3.64 -7.45
C ARG A 263 -10.40 -3.77 -7.83
N PRO A 264 -9.46 -3.22 -7.05
CA PRO A 264 -8.05 -3.23 -7.43
C PRO A 264 -7.47 -4.64 -7.51
N VAL A 265 -6.60 -4.85 -8.51
CA VAL A 265 -5.73 -6.04 -8.59
C VAL A 265 -4.70 -5.97 -7.47
N PHE A 266 -4.34 -7.10 -6.85
CA PHE A 266 -3.25 -7.12 -5.87
C PHE A 266 -1.95 -7.64 -6.48
N SER A 267 -0.84 -7.17 -5.97
CA SER A 267 0.43 -7.91 -6.03
C SER A 267 0.90 -8.29 -4.63
N CYS A 268 1.75 -9.30 -4.57
CA CYS A 268 2.41 -9.74 -3.36
C CYS A 268 3.87 -10.08 -3.67
N THR A 269 4.79 -9.44 -2.97
CA THR A 269 6.21 -9.81 -2.99
C THR A 269 6.53 -10.72 -1.82
N THR A 270 7.42 -11.67 -2.05
CA THR A 270 7.89 -12.63 -1.04
C THR A 270 9.37 -12.41 -0.79
N LEU A 271 9.74 -12.11 0.44
CA LEU A 271 11.12 -12.04 0.93
C LEU A 271 11.45 -13.31 1.71
N LEU A 272 12.67 -13.82 1.52
CA LEU A 272 13.14 -15.06 2.13
C LEU A 272 14.55 -14.90 2.69
N ASP A 273 15.52 -14.53 1.85
CA ASP A 273 16.90 -14.29 2.27
C ASP A 273 17.05 -12.85 2.79
N ARG A 274 17.42 -12.70 4.07
CA ARG A 274 17.67 -11.39 4.70
C ARG A 274 18.83 -10.63 4.05
N LYS A 275 19.75 -11.34 3.38
CA LYS A 275 20.93 -10.76 2.72
C LYS A 275 20.62 -10.28 1.30
N ASP A 276 19.65 -10.90 0.64
CA ASP A 276 19.22 -10.50 -0.71
C ASP A 276 18.16 -9.40 -0.60
N PRO A 277 18.44 -8.16 -1.07
CA PRO A 277 17.44 -7.10 -1.05
C PRO A 277 16.28 -7.35 -2.03
N LYS A 278 16.40 -8.32 -2.94
CA LYS A 278 15.37 -8.60 -3.95
C LYS A 278 14.30 -9.56 -3.44
N PRO A 279 13.03 -9.34 -3.82
CA PRO A 279 11.98 -10.33 -3.64
C PRO A 279 12.35 -11.68 -4.26
N HIS A 280 12.19 -12.76 -3.50
CA HIS A 280 12.35 -14.14 -3.96
C HIS A 280 11.31 -14.53 -5.01
N ALA A 281 10.09 -14.02 -4.88
CA ALA A 281 8.98 -14.28 -5.80
C ALA A 281 7.94 -13.16 -5.73
N THR A 282 7.18 -13.03 -6.80
CA THR A 282 6.03 -12.12 -6.89
C THR A 282 4.79 -12.91 -7.31
N THR A 283 3.62 -12.48 -6.84
CA THR A 283 2.31 -13.11 -7.11
C THR A 283 1.30 -12.01 -7.41
N ILE A 284 0.48 -12.18 -8.44
CA ILE A 284 -0.60 -11.24 -8.78
C ILE A 284 -1.96 -11.87 -8.49
N TYR A 285 -2.93 -11.09 -8.01
CA TYR A 285 -4.27 -11.55 -7.63
C TYR A 285 -5.33 -10.75 -8.36
N MET A 286 -6.10 -11.43 -9.20
CA MET A 286 -7.25 -10.86 -9.89
C MET A 286 -8.51 -11.06 -9.05
N PRO A 287 -9.21 -9.99 -8.61
CA PRO A 287 -10.49 -10.09 -7.92
C PRO A 287 -11.61 -10.47 -8.91
N ILE A 288 -11.66 -11.75 -9.31
CA ILE A 288 -12.56 -12.21 -10.38
C ILE A 288 -14.05 -11.95 -10.05
N ALA A 289 -14.44 -11.99 -8.76
CA ALA A 289 -15.79 -11.66 -8.31
C ALA A 289 -16.23 -10.24 -8.71
N ALA A 290 -15.29 -9.30 -8.86
CA ALA A 290 -15.60 -7.96 -9.32
C ALA A 290 -15.78 -7.89 -10.83
N TYR A 291 -15.22 -8.84 -11.60
CA TYR A 291 -15.09 -8.75 -13.07
C TYR A 291 -15.86 -9.82 -13.86
N ALA A 292 -16.37 -10.85 -13.20
CA ALA A 292 -17.27 -11.84 -13.78
C ALA A 292 -18.74 -11.48 -13.46
N ALA A 293 -19.60 -11.54 -14.48
CA ALA A 293 -21.03 -11.27 -14.32
C ALA A 293 -21.74 -12.34 -13.45
N SER A 294 -21.23 -13.57 -13.46
CA SER A 294 -21.71 -14.70 -12.66
C SER A 294 -20.58 -15.69 -12.41
N ASP A 295 -20.76 -16.61 -11.47
CA ASP A 295 -19.76 -17.65 -11.22
C ASP A 295 -19.58 -18.59 -12.41
N ALA A 296 -20.60 -18.80 -13.26
CA ALA A 296 -20.44 -19.55 -14.51
C ALA A 296 -19.43 -18.88 -15.46
N VAL A 297 -19.43 -17.54 -15.52
CA VAL A 297 -18.42 -16.79 -16.30
C VAL A 297 -17.04 -16.90 -15.66
N ALA A 298 -16.96 -16.84 -14.32
CA ALA A 298 -15.69 -17.05 -13.61
C ALA A 298 -15.12 -18.45 -13.90
N VAL A 299 -15.96 -19.49 -13.85
CA VAL A 299 -15.60 -20.88 -14.16
C VAL A 299 -15.07 -21.04 -15.58
N ALA A 300 -15.74 -20.44 -16.56
CA ALA A 300 -15.29 -20.48 -17.95
C ALA A 300 -13.90 -19.82 -18.11
N ARG A 301 -13.68 -18.65 -17.49
CA ARG A 301 -12.42 -17.91 -17.58
C ARG A 301 -11.26 -18.61 -16.87
N ILE A 302 -11.48 -19.07 -15.64
CA ILE A 302 -10.46 -19.78 -14.85
C ILE A 302 -10.13 -21.13 -15.50
N GLY A 303 -11.16 -21.92 -15.82
CA GLY A 303 -10.98 -23.23 -16.44
C GLY A 303 -10.25 -23.13 -17.77
N GLY A 304 -10.61 -22.16 -18.63
CA GLY A 304 -9.91 -21.91 -19.90
C GLY A 304 -8.45 -21.50 -19.70
N TYR A 305 -8.16 -20.65 -18.71
CA TYR A 305 -6.78 -20.27 -18.38
C TYR A 305 -5.96 -21.47 -17.90
N LEU A 306 -6.51 -22.30 -17.00
CA LEU A 306 -5.84 -23.50 -16.49
C LEU A 306 -5.53 -24.49 -17.62
N GLU A 307 -6.49 -24.75 -18.50
CA GLU A 307 -6.37 -25.70 -19.61
C GLU A 307 -5.29 -25.28 -20.62
N GLU A 308 -5.28 -24.01 -21.03
CA GLU A 308 -4.29 -23.50 -21.98
C GLU A 308 -2.85 -23.51 -21.41
N HIS A 309 -2.71 -23.42 -20.09
CA HIS A 309 -1.41 -23.43 -19.42
C HIS A 309 -1.01 -24.81 -18.89
N GLY A 310 -1.74 -25.88 -19.25
CA GLY A 310 -1.44 -27.25 -18.85
C GLY A 310 -1.54 -27.49 -17.35
N LEU A 311 -2.40 -26.74 -16.65
CA LEU A 311 -2.75 -26.93 -15.25
C LEU A 311 -4.02 -27.79 -15.14
N ASP A 312 -4.30 -28.30 -13.94
CA ASP A 312 -5.38 -29.26 -13.69
C ASP A 312 -6.78 -28.61 -13.70
N ALA A 313 -7.26 -28.29 -14.90
CA ALA A 313 -8.59 -27.71 -15.13
C ALA A 313 -9.71 -28.69 -14.80
N GLN A 314 -9.48 -30.00 -14.89
CA GLN A 314 -10.48 -31.02 -14.57
C GLN A 314 -10.76 -31.04 -13.06
N ARG A 315 -9.71 -31.10 -12.22
CA ARG A 315 -9.87 -31.02 -10.77
C ARG A 315 -10.49 -29.71 -10.33
N TYR A 316 -10.16 -28.61 -11.00
CA TYR A 316 -10.81 -27.33 -10.75
C TYR A 316 -12.33 -27.40 -11.01
N ARG A 317 -12.77 -27.95 -12.15
CA ARG A 317 -14.20 -28.11 -12.45
C ARG A 317 -14.90 -29.02 -11.43
N ALA A 318 -14.29 -30.15 -11.06
CA ALA A 318 -14.81 -31.02 -10.01
C ALA A 318 -14.94 -30.30 -8.65
N THR A 319 -13.95 -29.48 -8.29
CA THR A 319 -14.01 -28.64 -7.07
C THR A 319 -15.21 -27.70 -7.10
N ILE A 320 -15.51 -27.10 -8.25
CA ILE A 320 -16.66 -26.20 -8.40
C ILE A 320 -17.98 -26.98 -8.31
N GLU A 321 -18.07 -28.14 -8.96
CA GLU A 321 -19.26 -28.99 -8.94
C GLU A 321 -19.61 -29.45 -7.52
N ASP A 322 -18.62 -29.82 -6.71
CA ASP A 322 -18.83 -30.27 -5.33
C ASP A 322 -19.10 -29.12 -4.35
N TYR A 323 -18.50 -27.94 -4.58
CA TYR A 323 -18.61 -26.80 -3.67
C TYR A 323 -19.90 -25.98 -3.88
N ALA A 324 -20.40 -25.90 -5.12
CA ALA A 324 -21.53 -25.04 -5.44
C ALA A 324 -22.87 -25.65 -5.01
N GLU A 325 -23.58 -24.99 -4.09
CA GLU A 325 -24.93 -25.41 -3.64
C GLU A 325 -26.08 -24.63 -4.32
N ARG A 326 -25.73 -23.81 -5.31
CA ARG A 326 -26.64 -22.84 -5.94
C ARG A 326 -26.25 -22.61 -7.39
N SER A 327 -27.17 -22.05 -8.17
CA SER A 327 -26.99 -21.85 -9.61
C SER A 327 -25.85 -20.88 -9.93
N LEU A 328 -24.84 -21.37 -10.66
CA LEU A 328 -23.69 -20.57 -11.10
C LEU A 328 -24.05 -19.49 -12.13
N THR A 329 -25.16 -19.62 -12.84
CA THR A 329 -25.55 -18.66 -13.89
C THR A 329 -26.30 -17.45 -13.34
N SER A 330 -27.01 -17.61 -12.22
CA SER A 330 -27.83 -16.55 -11.61
C SER A 330 -27.20 -15.91 -10.36
N THR A 331 -26.00 -16.34 -9.98
CA THR A 331 -25.29 -15.87 -8.78
C THR A 331 -23.82 -15.55 -9.08
N SER A 332 -23.16 -14.82 -8.18
CA SER A 332 -21.76 -14.39 -8.31
C SER A 332 -21.05 -14.39 -6.96
N CYS A 333 -19.73 -14.17 -7.00
CA CYS A 333 -18.85 -13.96 -5.84
C CYS A 333 -18.53 -15.19 -4.98
N MET A 334 -18.85 -16.42 -5.42
CA MET A 334 -18.29 -17.62 -4.74
C MET A 334 -16.79 -17.71 -4.94
N GLN A 335 -16.29 -17.30 -6.11
CA GLN A 335 -14.86 -17.19 -6.38
C GLN A 335 -14.41 -15.74 -6.24
N SER A 336 -13.82 -15.39 -5.08
CA SER A 336 -13.47 -14.00 -4.73
C SER A 336 -12.27 -13.51 -5.55
N TYR A 337 -11.19 -14.31 -5.53
CA TYR A 337 -9.91 -14.01 -6.15
C TYR A 337 -9.34 -15.21 -6.90
N VAL A 338 -8.43 -14.91 -7.83
CA VAL A 338 -7.55 -15.90 -8.47
C VAL A 338 -6.15 -15.32 -8.47
N SER A 339 -5.16 -16.06 -7.98
CA SER A 339 -3.78 -15.59 -7.96
C SER A 339 -2.88 -16.41 -8.86
N LEU A 340 -1.94 -15.75 -9.55
CA LEU A 340 -0.86 -16.37 -10.31
C LEU A 340 0.47 -16.09 -9.63
N GLN A 341 1.17 -17.16 -9.27
CA GLN A 341 2.58 -17.12 -8.88
C GLN A 341 3.43 -17.78 -9.96
N GLN A 342 4.54 -17.14 -10.30
CA GLN A 342 5.58 -17.73 -11.15
C GLN A 342 6.87 -17.91 -10.36
N ARG A 343 7.44 -19.12 -10.42
CA ARG A 343 8.74 -19.42 -9.81
C ARG A 343 9.55 -20.31 -10.74
N ARG A 344 10.70 -19.82 -11.22
CA ARG A 344 11.64 -20.58 -12.08
C ARG A 344 10.91 -21.30 -13.24
N GLY A 345 9.99 -20.61 -13.92
CA GLY A 345 9.19 -21.14 -15.03
C GLY A 345 8.00 -22.02 -14.63
N ARG A 346 7.80 -22.33 -13.34
CA ARG A 346 6.62 -23.05 -12.85
C ARG A 346 5.51 -22.07 -12.48
N ARG A 347 4.29 -22.39 -12.92
CA ARG A 347 3.07 -21.65 -12.59
C ARG A 347 2.34 -22.32 -11.44
N GLN A 348 1.80 -21.51 -10.55
CA GLN A 348 0.87 -21.93 -9.53
C GLN A 348 -0.31 -20.94 -9.55
N VAL A 349 -1.50 -21.47 -9.75
CA VAL A 349 -2.75 -20.72 -9.69
C VAL A 349 -3.44 -21.06 -8.38
N THR A 350 -3.95 -20.07 -7.64
CA THR A 350 -4.78 -20.32 -6.45
C THR A 350 -6.15 -19.70 -6.67
N VAL A 351 -7.22 -20.44 -6.41
CA VAL A 351 -8.60 -19.94 -6.44
C VAL A 351 -9.10 -19.82 -5.00
N TYR A 352 -9.70 -18.68 -4.69
CA TYR A 352 -10.20 -18.33 -3.37
C TYR A 352 -11.73 -18.44 -3.37
N PHE A 353 -12.27 -19.08 -2.34
CA PHE A 353 -13.67 -19.47 -2.23
C PHE A 353 -14.32 -18.80 -1.03
N SER A 354 -15.34 -17.99 -1.31
CA SER A 354 -16.24 -17.45 -0.28
C SER A 354 -17.05 -18.59 0.34
N PRO A 355 -17.24 -18.60 1.67
CA PRO A 355 -18.11 -19.57 2.31
C PRO A 355 -19.61 -19.28 2.11
N GLU A 356 -19.95 -18.05 1.68
CA GLU A 356 -21.33 -17.57 1.49
C GLU A 356 -22.20 -17.74 2.76
N ALA A 357 -21.61 -17.59 3.96
CA ALA A 357 -22.31 -17.79 5.23
C ALA A 357 -23.41 -16.74 5.44
N HIS A 358 -23.18 -15.51 5.03
CA HIS A 358 -24.12 -14.42 5.24
C HIS A 358 -25.00 -14.15 4.03
N GLN A 359 -24.42 -14.19 2.84
CA GLN A 359 -25.13 -13.77 1.63
C GLN A 359 -24.54 -14.41 0.38
N VAL A 360 -25.43 -14.86 -0.50
CA VAL A 360 -25.13 -15.16 -1.90
C VAL A 360 -25.46 -13.92 -2.75
N GLN A 361 -24.52 -13.50 -3.59
CA GLN A 361 -24.74 -12.33 -4.44
C GLN A 361 -25.44 -12.72 -5.75
N PRO A 362 -26.42 -11.94 -6.22
CA PRO A 362 -27.03 -12.18 -7.53
C PRO A 362 -26.02 -11.96 -8.66
N ALA A 363 -26.28 -12.56 -9.82
CA ALA A 363 -25.55 -12.23 -11.04
C ALA A 363 -25.71 -10.74 -11.37
N ARG A 364 -24.65 -10.16 -11.93
CA ARG A 364 -24.56 -8.73 -12.24
C ARG A 364 -24.59 -8.52 -13.75
N ALA A 365 -25.04 -7.34 -14.17
CA ALA A 365 -24.81 -6.90 -15.55
C ALA A 365 -23.29 -6.82 -15.81
N PRO A 366 -22.84 -7.05 -17.06
CA PRO A 366 -21.45 -6.81 -17.43
C PRO A 366 -21.02 -5.40 -17.02
N ILE A 367 -19.80 -5.25 -16.50
CA ILE A 367 -19.29 -3.93 -16.11
C ILE A 367 -19.24 -3.03 -17.33
N VAL A 368 -19.93 -1.90 -17.24
CA VAL A 368 -19.71 -0.75 -18.11
C VAL A 368 -18.75 0.18 -17.35
N VAL A 369 -17.52 0.31 -17.86
CA VAL A 369 -16.53 1.22 -17.25
C VAL A 369 -17.05 2.65 -17.41
N SER A 370 -17.40 3.29 -16.29
CA SER A 370 -17.74 4.71 -16.29
C SER A 370 -16.46 5.51 -16.46
N SER A 371 -16.39 6.32 -17.51
CA SER A 371 -15.29 7.25 -17.76
C SER A 371 -15.46 8.60 -17.05
N LYS A 372 -16.41 8.73 -16.12
CA LYS A 372 -16.60 9.97 -15.38
C LYS A 372 -15.36 10.24 -14.53
N LEU A 373 -14.57 11.23 -14.95
CA LEU A 373 -13.52 11.81 -14.13
C LEU A 373 -14.15 12.30 -12.82
N PRO A 374 -13.47 12.11 -11.68
CA PRO A 374 -13.90 12.73 -10.43
C PRO A 374 -13.96 14.25 -10.61
N ALA A 375 -14.89 14.89 -9.89
CA ALA A 375 -14.95 16.35 -9.86
C ALA A 375 -13.64 16.91 -9.29
N LEU A 376 -13.14 18.00 -9.88
CA LEU A 376 -11.94 18.68 -9.38
C LEU A 376 -12.24 19.35 -8.03
N GLU A 377 -11.33 19.15 -7.08
CA GLU A 377 -11.40 19.79 -5.78
C GLU A 377 -10.79 21.21 -5.83
N PRO A 378 -11.26 22.16 -5.01
CA PRO A 378 -10.67 23.49 -4.90
C PRO A 378 -9.18 23.46 -4.57
N ALA A 379 -8.43 24.47 -5.00
CA ALA A 379 -6.97 24.51 -4.81
C ALA A 379 -6.55 24.49 -3.33
N GLU A 380 -7.40 24.95 -2.41
CA GLU A 380 -7.14 24.88 -0.97
C GLU A 380 -7.02 23.42 -0.47
N GLN A 381 -7.66 22.47 -1.16
CA GLN A 381 -7.53 21.05 -0.84
C GLN A 381 -6.15 20.49 -1.17
N ILE A 382 -5.37 21.14 -2.06
CA ILE A 382 -3.96 20.80 -2.28
C ILE A 382 -3.21 20.96 -0.95
N VAL A 383 -3.27 22.15 -0.36
CA VAL A 383 -2.57 22.47 0.91
C VAL A 383 -3.09 21.57 2.02
N ALA A 384 -4.41 21.50 2.20
CA ALA A 384 -5.01 20.72 3.29
C ALA A 384 -4.60 19.24 3.24
N ARG A 385 -4.62 18.62 2.06
CA ARG A 385 -4.28 17.21 1.87
C ARG A 385 -2.82 16.92 2.22
N TYR A 386 -1.89 17.75 1.78
CA TYR A 386 -0.47 17.47 1.96
C TYR A 386 0.10 17.97 3.31
N GLU A 387 -0.66 18.80 4.04
CA GLU A 387 -0.36 19.16 5.44
C GLU A 387 -0.96 18.20 6.48
N HIS A 388 -1.99 17.43 6.16
CA HIS A 388 -2.71 16.62 7.16
C HIS A 388 -2.76 15.12 6.82
N ASP A 389 -2.93 14.79 5.54
CA ASP A 389 -3.15 13.41 5.11
C ASP A 389 -1.84 12.77 4.62
N VAL A 390 -1.26 13.31 3.56
CA VAL A 390 -0.08 12.74 2.89
C VAL A 390 1.16 13.50 3.33
N LEU A 391 1.63 13.19 4.54
CA LEU A 391 2.79 13.87 5.12
C LEU A 391 4.08 13.35 4.52
N LEU A 392 4.94 14.26 4.07
CA LEU A 392 6.31 13.92 3.69
C LEU A 392 7.09 13.41 4.90
N ALA A 393 6.82 13.94 6.09
CA ALA A 393 7.46 13.48 7.34
C ALA A 393 7.23 11.98 7.65
N ASP A 394 6.18 11.37 7.11
CA ASP A 394 5.90 9.94 7.24
C ASP A 394 6.64 9.08 6.20
N HIS A 395 7.41 9.70 5.29
CA HIS A 395 8.23 8.99 4.32
C HIS A 395 9.26 8.06 5.01
N PRO A 396 9.43 6.81 4.54
CA PRO A 396 10.31 5.82 5.17
C PRO A 396 11.74 6.31 5.45
N PHE A 397 12.33 7.09 4.54
CA PHE A 397 13.65 7.70 4.74
C PHE A 397 13.71 8.59 5.98
N LEU A 398 12.79 9.54 6.13
CA LEU A 398 12.78 10.49 7.24
C LEU A 398 12.47 9.78 8.56
N ARG A 399 11.52 8.83 8.54
CA ARG A 399 11.20 7.98 9.70
C ARG A 399 12.40 7.15 10.16
N ARG A 400 13.15 6.56 9.21
CA ARG A 400 14.37 5.80 9.50
C ARG A 400 15.47 6.69 10.07
N LEU A 401 15.70 7.84 9.45
CA LEU A 401 16.66 8.83 9.91
C LEU A 401 16.37 9.26 11.36
N ALA A 402 15.10 9.53 11.68
CA ALA A 402 14.67 9.96 13.02
C ALA A 402 14.81 8.87 14.09
N ARG A 403 14.60 7.59 13.76
CA ARG A 403 14.70 6.51 14.76
C ARG A 403 16.13 5.98 14.95
N GLU A 404 16.99 6.08 13.94
CA GLU A 404 18.38 5.63 14.04
C GLU A 404 19.27 6.72 14.67
N PRO A 405 20.46 6.37 15.22
CA PRO A 405 21.42 7.37 15.68
C PRO A 405 21.82 8.33 14.56
N VAL A 406 22.02 9.61 14.90
CA VAL A 406 22.40 10.63 13.92
C VAL A 406 23.70 10.26 13.22
N ASN A 407 23.68 10.29 11.89
CA ASN A 407 24.86 10.10 11.05
C ASN A 407 25.18 11.42 10.31
N LEU A 408 26.28 12.06 10.68
CA LEU A 408 26.70 13.33 10.09
C LEU A 408 27.04 13.22 8.60
N GLY A 409 27.45 12.04 8.13
CA GLY A 409 27.64 11.79 6.70
C GLY A 409 26.32 11.75 5.93
N HIS A 410 25.26 11.18 6.53
CA HIS A 410 23.92 11.24 5.94
C HIS A 410 23.43 12.69 5.90
N LEU A 411 23.61 13.46 6.98
CA LEU A 411 23.25 14.89 6.99
C LEU A 411 24.02 15.68 5.93
N TRP A 412 25.32 15.46 5.79
CA TRP A 412 26.11 16.04 4.70
C TRP A 412 25.51 15.70 3.33
N LEU A 413 25.19 14.42 3.10
CA LEU A 413 24.68 13.96 1.80
C LEU A 413 23.30 14.55 1.47
N ILE A 414 22.41 14.67 2.46
CA ILE A 414 21.11 15.34 2.30
C ILE A 414 21.32 16.81 1.95
N MET A 415 22.19 17.52 2.69
CA MET A 415 22.45 18.96 2.44
C MET A 415 23.12 19.18 1.07
N ALA A 416 24.06 18.32 0.69
CA ALA A 416 24.69 18.39 -0.63
C ALA A 416 23.68 18.15 -1.76
N ASN A 417 22.74 17.21 -1.58
CA ASN A 417 21.67 17.00 -2.54
C ASN A 417 20.68 18.18 -2.60
N PHE A 418 20.38 18.83 -1.47
CA PHE A 418 19.53 20.03 -1.47
C PHE A 418 20.17 21.24 -2.14
N TRP A 419 21.49 21.38 -2.01
CA TRP A 419 22.22 22.37 -2.77
C TRP A 419 21.96 22.23 -4.28
N GLU A 420 22.12 21.01 -4.81
CA GLU A 420 21.88 20.68 -6.22
C GLU A 420 20.42 20.85 -6.63
N ALA A 421 19.48 20.48 -5.74
CA ALA A 421 18.07 20.45 -6.07
C ALA A 421 17.40 21.82 -6.07
N ILE A 422 17.61 22.60 -5.00
CA ILE A 422 16.83 23.80 -4.67
C ILE A 422 17.74 25.02 -4.55
N VAL A 423 18.61 25.04 -3.54
CA VAL A 423 19.31 26.25 -3.08
C VAL A 423 20.13 26.95 -4.17
N HIS A 424 20.73 26.19 -5.08
CA HIS A 424 21.58 26.77 -6.12
C HIS A 424 20.83 27.71 -7.06
N ASP A 425 19.61 27.32 -7.48
CA ASP A 425 18.84 27.92 -8.59
C ASP A 425 17.50 28.52 -8.18
N PHE A 426 17.06 28.33 -6.93
CA PHE A 426 15.71 28.72 -6.49
C PHE A 426 15.36 30.20 -6.76
N PRO A 427 16.24 31.20 -6.52
CA PRO A 427 15.96 32.59 -6.87
C PRO A 427 15.65 32.80 -8.36
N ALA A 428 16.35 32.08 -9.26
CA ALA A 428 16.11 32.18 -10.69
C ALA A 428 14.77 31.56 -11.09
N ARG A 429 14.36 30.47 -10.41
CA ARG A 429 13.05 29.83 -10.62
C ARG A 429 11.91 30.75 -10.16
N LEU A 430 12.02 31.37 -8.99
CA LEU A 430 11.03 32.34 -8.50
C LEU A 430 10.89 33.54 -9.44
N ALA A 431 12.01 34.11 -9.89
CA ALA A 431 12.02 35.21 -10.86
C ALA A 431 11.30 34.85 -12.17
N HIS A 432 11.46 33.61 -12.64
CA HIS A 432 10.74 33.13 -13.82
C HIS A 432 9.23 33.05 -13.61
N VAL A 433 8.77 32.51 -12.47
CA VAL A 433 7.34 32.44 -12.15
C VAL A 433 6.74 33.86 -12.11
N ILE A 434 7.42 34.80 -11.44
CA ILE A 434 6.99 36.21 -11.38
C ILE A 434 6.84 36.82 -12.78
N ALA A 435 7.80 36.56 -13.67
CA ALA A 435 7.78 37.10 -15.04
C ALA A 435 6.63 36.56 -15.90
N ARG A 436 6.02 35.43 -15.53
CA ARG A 436 4.99 34.74 -16.33
C ARG A 436 3.58 34.83 -15.79
N VAL A 437 3.41 34.97 -14.49
CA VAL A 437 2.09 35.10 -13.88
C VAL A 437 1.54 36.48 -14.19
N ASP A 438 0.31 36.61 -14.70
CA ASP A 438 -0.29 37.92 -15.01
C ASP A 438 -0.96 38.60 -13.80
N ASP A 439 -1.34 37.85 -12.77
CA ASP A 439 -2.00 38.38 -11.58
C ASP A 439 -0.98 39.01 -10.61
N ASP A 440 -1.00 40.34 -10.49
CA ASP A 440 -0.09 41.07 -9.61
C ASP A 440 -0.24 40.71 -8.12
N ARG A 441 -1.40 40.17 -7.70
CA ARG A 441 -1.58 39.67 -6.32
C ARG A 441 -0.73 38.43 -6.09
N VAL A 442 -0.66 37.54 -7.08
CA VAL A 442 0.22 36.37 -7.04
C VAL A 442 1.68 36.81 -7.14
N ARG A 443 2.03 37.70 -8.10
CA ARG A 443 3.40 38.22 -8.22
C ARG A 443 3.91 38.84 -6.92
N SER A 444 3.07 39.59 -6.22
CA SER A 444 3.42 40.21 -4.93
C SER A 444 3.87 39.17 -3.89
N ILE A 445 3.13 38.06 -3.79
CA ILE A 445 3.46 36.95 -2.86
C ILE A 445 4.80 36.30 -3.27
N VAL A 446 4.95 35.94 -4.55
CA VAL A 446 6.18 35.28 -5.02
C VAL A 446 7.40 36.21 -4.97
N ALA A 447 7.21 37.51 -5.19
CA ALA A 447 8.28 38.51 -5.09
C ALA A 447 8.77 38.71 -3.65
N LYS A 448 7.89 38.57 -2.65
CA LYS A 448 8.30 38.52 -1.24
C LYS A 448 9.26 37.35 -1.01
N GLN A 449 8.89 36.14 -1.42
CA GLN A 449 9.78 34.96 -1.29
C GLN A 449 11.12 35.15 -2.01
N LEU A 450 11.13 35.71 -3.23
CA LEU A 450 12.37 36.02 -3.94
C LEU A 450 13.24 37.03 -3.17
N ASN A 451 12.62 38.03 -2.55
CA ASN A 451 13.33 39.01 -1.73
C ASN A 451 13.95 38.36 -0.48
N ASP A 452 13.22 37.45 0.17
CA ASP A 452 13.70 36.67 1.31
C ASP A 452 14.93 35.83 0.90
N GLU A 453 14.82 35.09 -0.22
CA GLU A 453 15.91 34.27 -0.78
C GLU A 453 17.20 35.07 -1.10
N LEU A 454 17.03 36.31 -1.55
CA LEU A 454 18.12 37.22 -1.90
C LEU A 454 18.64 38.04 -0.70
N GLY A 455 18.11 37.82 0.51
CA GLY A 455 18.58 38.43 1.75
C GLY A 455 18.10 39.87 1.95
N GLU A 456 16.97 40.25 1.37
CA GLU A 456 16.34 41.57 1.55
C GLU A 456 17.25 42.76 1.17
N GLY A 457 18.17 42.54 0.21
CA GLY A 457 19.16 43.53 -0.22
C GLY A 457 20.49 43.47 0.56
N ASP A 458 20.61 42.62 1.57
CA ASP A 458 21.87 42.28 2.24
C ASP A 458 22.30 40.85 1.86
N PHE A 459 23.27 40.73 0.94
CA PHE A 459 23.73 39.43 0.45
C PHE A 459 24.28 38.53 1.57
N THR A 460 24.73 39.07 2.72
CA THR A 460 25.20 38.24 3.83
C THR A 460 24.06 37.43 4.49
N LYS A 461 22.82 37.90 4.33
CA LYS A 461 21.58 37.25 4.78
C LYS A 461 20.92 36.39 3.71
N ALA A 462 21.46 36.36 2.48
CA ALA A 462 20.89 35.54 1.42
C ALA A 462 21.02 34.05 1.78
N HIS A 463 20.03 33.25 1.38
CA HIS A 463 19.98 31.83 1.74
C HIS A 463 21.21 31.06 1.22
N LYS A 464 21.68 31.41 0.02
CA LYS A 464 22.82 30.75 -0.63
C LYS A 464 24.14 30.79 0.19
N PRO A 465 24.66 31.95 0.65
CA PRO A 465 25.83 31.98 1.52
C PRO A 465 25.58 31.36 2.91
N MET A 466 24.37 31.48 3.47
CA MET A 466 24.04 30.80 4.75
C MET A 466 24.11 29.28 4.62
N PHE A 467 23.54 28.71 3.55
CA PHE A 467 23.58 27.28 3.29
C PHE A 467 25.01 26.76 3.02
N ARG A 468 25.84 27.54 2.32
CA ARG A 468 27.26 27.19 2.13
C ARG A 468 28.00 27.02 3.45
N ARG A 469 27.79 27.92 4.42
CA ARG A 469 28.38 27.80 5.76
C ARG A 469 27.99 26.48 6.45
N LEU A 470 26.72 26.07 6.31
CA LEU A 470 26.25 24.77 6.83
C LEU A 470 26.95 23.60 6.13
N LEU A 471 27.03 23.63 4.80
CA LEU A 471 27.66 22.56 4.03
C LEU A 471 29.17 22.43 4.30
N ASP A 472 29.86 23.57 4.46
CA ASP A 472 31.28 23.62 4.82
C ASP A 472 31.52 23.04 6.21
N ALA A 473 30.64 23.32 7.18
CA ALA A 473 30.71 22.74 8.52
C ALA A 473 30.51 21.22 8.53
N LEU A 474 29.75 20.69 7.57
CA LEU A 474 29.54 19.25 7.38
C LEU A 474 30.60 18.58 6.51
N ALA A 475 31.42 19.33 5.78
CA ALA A 475 32.41 18.80 4.84
C ALA A 475 33.39 17.77 5.45
N PRO A 476 33.82 17.86 6.73
CA PRO A 476 34.65 16.82 7.36
C PRO A 476 33.98 15.44 7.45
N HIS A 477 32.64 15.38 7.34
CA HIS A 477 31.84 14.15 7.42
C HIS A 477 31.40 13.64 6.04
N ARG A 478 31.91 14.23 4.96
CA ARG A 478 31.57 13.86 3.59
C ARG A 478 31.72 12.36 3.35
N ILE A 479 30.68 11.77 2.74
CA ILE A 479 30.70 10.37 2.32
C ILE A 479 31.55 10.23 1.04
N GLU A 480 32.47 9.27 1.04
CA GLU A 480 33.25 8.89 -0.14
C GLU A 480 32.39 8.14 -1.16
N GLY A 481 32.60 8.42 -2.45
CA GLY A 481 31.90 7.75 -3.53
C GLY A 481 31.82 8.62 -4.79
N ASP A 482 31.23 8.08 -5.84
CA ASP A 482 31.03 8.82 -7.10
C ASP A 482 29.98 9.92 -6.91
N PRO A 483 30.34 11.22 -7.06
CA PRO A 483 29.38 12.32 -6.99
C PRO A 483 28.24 12.22 -8.02
N ALA A 484 28.48 11.54 -9.15
CA ALA A 484 27.44 11.30 -10.15
C ALA A 484 26.31 10.43 -9.60
N VAL A 485 26.62 9.49 -8.69
CA VAL A 485 25.65 8.61 -8.02
C VAL A 485 25.09 9.27 -6.76
N LEU A 486 25.97 9.74 -5.87
CA LEU A 486 25.59 10.27 -4.56
C LEU A 486 24.68 11.50 -4.65
N LEU A 487 24.86 12.34 -5.67
CA LEU A 487 24.08 13.56 -5.89
C LEU A 487 23.03 13.42 -7.00
N ALA A 488 22.84 12.21 -7.54
CA ALA A 488 21.80 11.96 -8.55
C ALA A 488 20.38 12.29 -8.05
N PRO A 489 19.99 11.94 -6.80
CA PRO A 489 18.65 12.25 -6.31
C PRO A 489 18.33 13.74 -6.36
N GLY A 490 19.25 14.59 -5.89
CA GLY A 490 19.08 16.04 -5.86
C GLY A 490 18.99 16.65 -7.26
N ARG A 491 19.86 16.22 -8.19
CA ARG A 491 19.79 16.69 -9.59
C ARG A 491 18.48 16.32 -10.27
N GLU A 492 18.02 15.08 -10.11
CA GLU A 492 16.75 14.65 -10.69
C GLU A 492 15.56 15.37 -10.07
N PHE A 493 15.59 15.60 -8.75
CA PHE A 493 14.57 16.36 -8.05
C PHE A 493 14.50 17.81 -8.54
N GLY A 494 15.63 18.51 -8.63
CA GLY A 494 15.71 19.87 -9.16
C GLY A 494 15.24 19.96 -10.61
N ARG A 495 15.57 18.97 -11.44
CA ARG A 495 15.12 18.87 -12.84
C ARG A 495 13.60 18.75 -12.93
N ARG A 496 12.97 17.86 -12.15
CA ARG A 496 11.51 17.65 -12.16
C ARG A 496 10.73 18.84 -11.62
N ILE A 497 11.20 19.45 -10.52
CA ILE A 497 10.58 20.69 -10.02
C ILE A 497 10.63 21.78 -11.09
N SER A 498 11.78 21.91 -11.77
CA SER A 498 11.95 22.88 -12.84
C SER A 498 10.97 22.65 -14.00
N GLU A 499 10.64 21.40 -14.36
CA GLU A 499 9.64 21.10 -15.39
C GLU A 499 8.27 21.74 -15.10
N HIS A 500 7.85 21.73 -13.83
CA HIS A 500 6.57 22.33 -13.43
C HIS A 500 6.65 23.83 -13.19
N LEU A 501 7.74 24.35 -12.61
CA LEU A 501 7.93 25.80 -12.42
C LEU A 501 8.12 26.55 -13.75
N PHE A 502 8.67 25.88 -14.77
CA PHE A 502 8.82 26.41 -16.13
C PHE A 502 7.70 25.97 -17.08
N ALA A 503 6.62 25.38 -16.54
CA ALA A 503 5.47 24.95 -17.33
C ALA A 503 4.83 26.14 -18.08
N LEU A 504 4.15 25.83 -19.18
CA LEU A 504 3.52 26.86 -20.01
C LEU A 504 2.36 27.55 -19.29
N GLU A 505 1.58 26.80 -18.50
CA GLU A 505 0.44 27.29 -17.73
C GLU A 505 0.91 27.81 -16.38
N ALA A 506 0.62 29.09 -16.08
CA ALA A 506 1.08 29.75 -14.86
C ALA A 506 0.55 29.06 -13.60
N GLU A 507 -0.66 28.50 -13.65
CA GLU A 507 -1.28 27.79 -12.53
C GLU A 507 -0.54 26.50 -12.16
N GLU A 508 0.07 25.82 -13.14
CA GLU A 508 0.91 24.65 -12.86
C GLU A 508 2.15 25.05 -12.07
N ALA A 509 2.79 26.17 -12.42
CA ALA A 509 3.90 26.71 -11.65
C ALA A 509 3.47 27.17 -10.24
N ILE A 510 2.28 27.77 -10.10
CA ILE A 510 1.73 28.17 -8.79
C ILE A 510 1.47 26.95 -7.91
N GLY A 511 0.83 25.91 -8.46
CA GLY A 511 0.57 24.67 -7.72
C GLY A 511 1.86 23.94 -7.31
N ALA A 512 2.88 23.98 -8.17
CA ALA A 512 4.21 23.47 -7.84
C ALA A 512 4.86 24.28 -6.70
N LEU A 513 4.84 25.61 -6.78
CA LEU A 513 5.39 26.49 -5.74
C LEU A 513 4.72 26.24 -4.39
N MET A 514 3.38 26.18 -4.35
CA MET A 514 2.64 25.85 -3.13
C MET A 514 3.14 24.55 -2.48
N MET A 515 3.41 23.53 -3.28
CA MET A 515 3.90 22.25 -2.75
C MET A 515 5.37 22.24 -2.37
N ILE A 516 6.20 23.09 -2.99
CA ILE A 516 7.59 23.27 -2.57
C ILE A 516 7.63 23.80 -1.14
N GLU A 517 6.81 24.80 -0.80
CA GLU A 517 6.76 25.36 0.56
C GLU A 517 6.15 24.38 1.56
N VAL A 518 5.01 23.73 1.21
CA VAL A 518 4.34 22.80 2.14
C VAL A 518 5.24 21.61 2.51
N TYR A 519 6.00 21.07 1.56
CA TYR A 519 6.96 19.99 1.83
C TYR A 519 8.34 20.49 2.28
N GLY A 520 8.73 21.71 1.91
CA GLY A 520 9.92 22.42 2.42
C GLY A 520 9.86 22.54 3.93
N LYS A 521 8.78 23.17 4.43
CA LYS A 521 8.43 23.23 5.86
C LYS A 521 8.58 21.91 6.61
N GLN A 522 7.98 20.84 6.09
CA GLN A 522 8.06 19.51 6.73
C GLN A 522 9.50 19.00 6.77
N THR A 523 10.24 19.17 5.67
CA THR A 523 11.63 18.76 5.57
C THR A 523 12.51 19.52 6.57
N ASP A 524 12.40 20.85 6.60
CA ASP A 524 13.24 21.69 7.45
C ASP A 524 12.99 21.43 8.93
N GLN A 525 11.74 21.18 9.32
CA GLN A 525 11.42 20.75 10.68
C GLN A 525 12.06 19.41 11.05
N GLN A 526 12.04 18.42 10.15
CA GLN A 526 12.66 17.11 10.40
C GLN A 526 14.19 17.24 10.49
N LEU A 527 14.80 17.98 9.58
CA LEU A 527 16.25 18.17 9.60
C LEU A 527 16.71 19.03 10.77
N GLY A 528 15.99 20.09 11.10
CA GLY A 528 16.23 20.89 12.29
C GLY A 528 16.23 20.02 13.56
N HIS A 529 15.30 19.06 13.65
CA HIS A 529 15.28 18.08 14.72
C HIS A 529 16.52 17.17 14.71
N GLU A 530 16.93 16.65 13.55
CA GLU A 530 18.15 15.84 13.42
C GLU A 530 19.43 16.59 13.83
N PHE A 531 19.56 17.86 13.42
CA PHE A 531 20.70 18.68 13.84
C PHE A 531 20.70 18.97 15.34
N ARG A 532 19.53 19.08 16.00
CA ARG A 532 19.44 19.22 17.46
C ARG A 532 19.83 17.96 18.24
N ARG A 533 19.74 16.77 17.62
CA ARG A 533 20.10 15.49 18.25
C ARG A 533 21.61 15.23 18.29
N GLN A 534 22.42 16.05 17.61
CA GLN A 534 23.88 15.95 17.59
C GLN A 534 24.54 17.23 18.15
N GLN A 535 25.83 17.13 18.52
CA GLN A 535 26.57 18.21 19.20
C GLN A 535 27.81 18.72 18.43
N THR A 536 28.06 18.19 17.23
CA THR A 536 29.28 18.47 16.45
C THR A 536 29.14 19.74 15.60
N VAL A 537 28.00 19.92 14.92
CA VAL A 537 27.71 21.08 14.06
C VAL A 537 26.71 21.98 14.77
N GLY A 538 27.01 23.27 14.94
CA GLY A 538 26.13 24.21 15.65
C GLY A 538 26.53 25.67 15.48
N GLY A 539 25.92 26.55 16.29
CA GLY A 539 26.20 27.99 16.28
C GLY A 539 25.75 28.66 14.98
N ASP A 540 26.65 29.47 14.40
CA ASP A 540 26.37 30.21 13.17
C ASP A 540 26.28 29.30 11.94
N ALA A 541 26.85 28.09 11.99
CA ALA A 541 26.76 27.13 10.88
C ALA A 541 25.32 26.65 10.64
N THR A 542 24.48 26.62 11.68
CA THR A 542 23.07 26.18 11.59
C THR A 542 22.09 27.36 11.53
N GLU A 543 22.57 28.57 11.23
CA GLU A 543 21.73 29.77 11.08
C GLU A 543 20.67 29.60 9.98
N TRP A 544 21.04 28.98 8.85
CA TRP A 544 20.11 28.67 7.76
C TRP A 544 18.90 27.83 8.22
N LEU A 545 19.15 26.76 8.99
CA LEU A 545 18.11 25.88 9.52
C LEU A 545 17.17 26.62 10.48
N ARG A 546 17.73 27.42 11.39
CA ARG A 546 16.93 28.20 12.35
C ARG A 546 16.04 29.24 11.66
N LEU A 547 16.56 29.85 10.60
CA LEU A 547 15.81 30.80 9.79
C LEU A 547 14.66 30.10 9.05
N HIS A 548 14.92 28.96 8.40
CA HIS A 548 13.90 28.24 7.62
C HIS A 548 12.82 27.62 8.50
N GLU A 549 13.11 27.17 9.72
CA GLU A 549 12.06 26.75 10.68
C GLU A 549 11.03 27.85 10.99
N ILE A 550 11.40 29.14 10.80
CA ILE A 550 10.51 30.30 11.00
C ILE A 550 9.90 30.75 9.67
N LEU A 551 10.72 30.92 8.62
CA LEU A 551 10.27 31.43 7.32
C LEU A 551 9.30 30.49 6.63
N GLU A 552 9.53 29.18 6.69
CA GLU A 552 8.67 28.18 6.04
C GLU A 552 7.25 28.14 6.62
N VAL A 553 7.04 28.60 7.86
CA VAL A 553 5.69 28.75 8.42
C VAL A 553 4.94 29.87 7.70
N ASP A 554 5.60 30.99 7.45
CA ASP A 554 5.03 32.12 6.72
C ASP A 554 4.86 31.79 5.23
N HIS A 555 5.80 31.07 4.62
CA HIS A 555 5.70 30.63 3.22
C HIS A 555 4.62 29.55 3.01
N ALA A 556 4.40 28.65 3.98
CA ALA A 556 3.27 27.72 3.96
C ALA A 556 1.93 28.46 4.09
N ASP A 557 1.84 29.51 4.91
CA ASP A 557 0.65 30.37 4.96
C ASP A 557 0.41 31.12 3.62
N ASP A 558 1.48 31.55 2.96
CA ASP A 558 1.44 32.12 1.61
C ASP A 558 0.92 31.11 0.58
N SER A 559 1.18 29.80 0.75
CA SER A 559 0.61 28.75 -0.12
C SER A 559 -0.92 28.69 -0.06
N LEU A 560 -1.52 28.90 1.12
CA LEU A 560 -2.97 29.00 1.25
C LEU A 560 -3.52 30.31 0.66
N ARG A 561 -2.75 31.39 0.71
CA ARG A 561 -3.11 32.65 0.03
C ARG A 561 -3.08 32.48 -1.50
N LEU A 562 -2.06 31.82 -2.03
CA LEU A 562 -1.96 31.47 -3.45
C LEU A 562 -3.12 30.59 -3.89
N ALA A 563 -3.47 29.55 -3.11
CA ALA A 563 -4.60 28.67 -3.39
C ALA A 563 -5.92 29.43 -3.58
N ARG A 564 -6.19 30.41 -2.71
CA ARG A 564 -7.42 31.24 -2.75
C ARG A 564 -7.47 32.19 -3.95
N LEU A 565 -6.34 32.44 -4.61
CA LEU A 565 -6.27 33.26 -5.82
C LEU A 565 -6.49 32.43 -7.10
N LEU A 566 -6.44 31.10 -7.02
CA LEU A 566 -6.72 30.20 -8.15
C LEU A 566 -8.24 30.08 -8.41
N PRO A 567 -8.66 29.73 -9.64
CA PRO A 567 -10.07 29.57 -9.99
C PRO A 567 -10.76 28.47 -9.17
N ALA A 568 -12.00 28.72 -8.77
CA ALA A 568 -12.85 27.70 -8.15
C ALA A 568 -13.48 26.78 -9.21
N PRO A 569 -13.78 25.50 -8.87
CA PRO A 569 -14.41 24.56 -9.80
C PRO A 569 -15.70 25.11 -10.42
N GLY A 570 -15.83 24.98 -11.74
CA GLY A 570 -17.01 25.41 -12.50
C GLY A 570 -17.29 26.91 -12.52
N LYS A 571 -16.37 27.77 -12.05
CA LYS A 571 -16.55 29.22 -11.99
C LYS A 571 -15.69 29.96 -13.03
N GLY A 572 -16.28 30.23 -14.19
CA GLY A 572 -15.67 31.03 -15.25
C GLY A 572 -15.07 30.19 -16.37
N VAL A 573 -14.70 30.87 -17.46
CA VAL A 573 -14.09 30.24 -18.65
C VAL A 573 -12.74 29.62 -18.24
N ASP A 574 -12.53 28.36 -18.65
CA ASP A 574 -11.31 27.56 -18.38
C ASP A 574 -10.95 27.33 -16.91
N SER A 575 -11.86 27.60 -15.97
CA SER A 575 -11.62 27.42 -14.52
C SER A 575 -11.16 26.00 -14.16
N ASP A 576 -11.86 24.98 -14.65
CA ASP A 576 -11.49 23.58 -14.42
C ASP A 576 -10.14 23.21 -15.04
N ARG A 577 -9.81 23.75 -16.21
CA ARG A 577 -8.52 23.50 -16.87
C ARG A 577 -7.37 24.10 -16.05
N ARG A 578 -7.51 25.36 -15.63
CA ARG A 578 -6.53 26.09 -14.83
C ARG A 578 -6.35 25.46 -13.45
N LEU A 579 -7.45 25.04 -12.81
CA LEU A 579 -7.41 24.31 -11.55
C LEU A 579 -6.74 22.93 -11.71
N ALA A 580 -7.03 22.20 -12.79
CA ALA A 580 -6.33 20.96 -13.10
C ALA A 580 -4.83 21.18 -13.32
N ALA A 581 -4.42 22.31 -13.91
CA ALA A 581 -3.02 22.67 -14.05
C ALA A 581 -2.33 22.87 -12.70
N ALA A 582 -2.97 23.57 -11.76
CA ALA A 582 -2.46 23.69 -10.39
C ALA A 582 -2.30 22.33 -9.69
N TRP A 583 -3.29 21.44 -9.80
CA TRP A 583 -3.19 20.07 -9.28
C TRP A 583 -2.02 19.30 -9.90
N ARG A 584 -1.82 19.39 -11.23
CA ARG A 584 -0.69 18.72 -11.89
C ARG A 584 0.66 19.20 -11.37
N GLY A 585 0.82 20.52 -11.16
CA GLY A 585 2.05 21.08 -10.61
C GLY A 585 2.32 20.59 -9.19
N ALA A 586 1.28 20.61 -8.35
CA ALA A 586 1.35 20.13 -6.98
C ALA A 586 1.68 18.64 -6.88
N GLU A 587 0.93 17.78 -7.59
CA GLU A 587 1.14 16.33 -7.63
C GLU A 587 2.51 15.98 -8.25
N GLY A 588 2.97 16.78 -9.22
CA GLY A 588 4.30 16.69 -9.80
C GLY A 588 5.41 16.89 -8.78
N VAL A 589 5.33 17.93 -7.94
CA VAL A 589 6.28 18.17 -6.84
C VAL A 589 6.20 17.09 -5.77
N VAL A 590 5.00 16.60 -5.44
CA VAL A 590 4.81 15.49 -4.51
C VAL A 590 5.50 14.23 -5.01
N ALA A 591 5.26 13.85 -6.27
CA ALA A 591 5.91 12.69 -6.89
C ALA A 591 7.43 12.85 -6.97
N ALA A 592 7.92 14.05 -7.31
CA ALA A 592 9.35 14.36 -7.34
C ALA A 592 9.98 14.24 -5.93
N SER A 593 9.28 14.71 -4.89
CA SER A 593 9.75 14.64 -3.50
C SER A 593 9.80 13.21 -3.00
N MET A 594 8.76 12.41 -3.26
CA MET A 594 8.74 10.98 -2.89
C MET A 594 9.92 10.23 -3.56
N ASN A 595 10.17 10.49 -4.84
CA ASN A 595 11.32 9.90 -5.55
C ASN A 595 12.67 10.40 -5.02
N TYR A 596 12.76 11.67 -4.63
CA TYR A 596 13.96 12.26 -4.06
C TYR A 596 14.38 11.52 -2.78
N PHE A 597 13.45 11.37 -1.83
CA PHE A 597 13.75 10.68 -0.58
C PHE A 597 13.89 9.16 -0.75
N ALA A 598 13.20 8.56 -1.73
CA ALA A 598 13.47 7.18 -2.13
C ALA A 598 14.92 7.00 -2.66
N GLY A 599 15.41 7.95 -3.46
CA GLY A 599 16.79 7.97 -3.94
C GLY A 599 17.80 8.21 -2.83
N LEU A 600 17.51 9.14 -1.89
CA LEU A 600 18.34 9.34 -0.70
C LEU A 600 18.40 8.07 0.18
N TYR A 601 17.30 7.34 0.28
CA TYR A 601 17.27 6.05 0.98
C TYR A 601 18.27 5.07 0.36
N GLU A 602 18.34 4.99 -0.97
CA GLU A 602 19.27 4.10 -1.66
C GLU A 602 20.74 4.47 -1.39
N VAL A 603 21.09 5.76 -1.37
CA VAL A 603 22.48 6.18 -1.16
C VAL A 603 22.90 6.23 0.32
N CYS A 604 21.96 6.30 1.26
CA CYS A 604 22.25 6.31 2.70
C CYS A 604 22.15 4.92 3.35
N PHE A 605 21.25 4.05 2.87
CA PHE A 605 20.86 2.85 3.60
C PHE A 605 20.91 1.53 2.79
N ALA A 606 21.15 1.56 1.47
CA ALA A 606 21.12 0.35 0.63
C ALA A 606 22.48 -0.34 0.44
#